data_AF-A0A2L1KUH7-F1
#
_entry.id   AF-A0A2L1KUH7-F1
#
_cell.length_a   1.000
_cell.length_b   1.000
_cell.length_c   1.000
_cell.angle_alpha   90.00
_cell.angle_beta   90.00
_cell.angle_gamma   90.00
#
_symmetry.space_group_name_H-M   'P 1'
#
loop_
_entity.id
_entity.type
_entity.pdbx_description
1 polymer ?
#
loop_
_entity_poly.entity_id
_entity_poly.type
_entity_poly.pdbx_seq_one_letter_code
_entity_poly.pdbx_strand_id
1 'polypeptide(L)'
;MYRIKNMDVKITILQVEVANLRPNPWNTNSVGAQNFEKLKGSIEKLGFFKPILARELDGGIFEILGGEHRWRAAMEQGISTVPVISVGKINDLVAKQMFLVDNERYGEDDQVALQRLIEEIQSEIDYRLPETAAGASPSHVS
;
A
#
# COMPACT_ATOMS: atom_id res chain seq x y z
N MET A 1 -17.98 15.39 12.07
CA MET A 1 -17.36 14.09 12.41
C MET A 1 -17.47 13.21 11.18
N TYR A 2 -16.43 13.15 10.34
CA TYR A 2 -16.50 12.35 9.10
C TYR A 2 -16.51 10.87 9.47
N ARG A 3 -17.64 10.21 9.19
CA ARG A 3 -17.82 8.77 9.38
C ARG A 3 -17.12 8.10 8.21
N ILE A 4 -15.97 7.48 8.46
CA ILE A 4 -15.29 6.65 7.46
C ILE A 4 -16.32 5.59 7.05
N LYS A 5 -16.75 5.59 5.78
CA LYS A 5 -17.54 4.48 5.25
C LYS A 5 -16.68 3.24 5.45
N ASN A 6 -17.19 2.24 6.18
CA ASN A 6 -16.57 0.92 6.18
C ASN A 6 -16.43 0.52 4.71
N MET A 7 -15.23 0.61 4.15
CA MET A 7 -14.96 -0.07 2.91
C MET A 7 -15.01 -1.55 3.25
N ASP A 8 -15.80 -2.31 2.50
CA ASP A 8 -15.79 -3.78 2.54
C ASP A 8 -14.47 -4.30 1.96
N VAL A 9 -13.35 -3.98 2.62
CA VAL A 9 -12.04 -4.53 2.32
C VAL A 9 -12.02 -5.94 2.90
N LYS A 10 -12.08 -6.93 2.02
CA LYS A 10 -11.93 -8.33 2.40
C LYS A 10 -10.44 -8.62 2.58
N ILE A 11 -10.00 -8.72 3.83
CA ILE A 11 -8.62 -9.10 4.15
C ILE A 11 -8.49 -10.62 4.09
N THR A 12 -7.54 -11.11 3.30
CA THR A 12 -7.21 -12.55 3.21
C THR A 12 -5.70 -12.77 3.29
N ILE A 13 -5.28 -13.94 3.76
CA ILE A 13 -3.87 -14.35 3.77
C ILE A 13 -3.67 -15.43 2.72
N LEU A 14 -2.76 -15.20 1.79
CA LEU A 14 -2.49 -16.06 0.64
C LEU A 14 -0.99 -16.38 0.56
N GLN A 15 -0.63 -17.51 -0.06
CA GLN A 15 0.72 -17.74 -0.57
C GLN A 15 0.77 -17.31 -2.02
N VAL A 16 1.61 -16.34 -2.35
CA VAL A 16 1.69 -15.73 -3.69
C VAL A 16 3.07 -15.96 -4.25
N GLU A 17 3.14 -16.33 -5.53
CA GLU A 17 4.42 -16.41 -6.24
C GLU A 17 5.08 -15.03 -6.28
N VAL A 18 6.37 -15.00 -5.95
CA VAL A 18 7.16 -13.76 -5.96
C VAL A 18 7.14 -13.09 -7.33
N ALA A 19 7.03 -13.89 -8.41
CA ALA A 19 6.91 -13.43 -9.78
C ALA A 19 5.59 -12.70 -10.10
N ASN A 20 4.54 -12.88 -9.28
CA ASN A 20 3.23 -12.23 -9.45
C ASN A 20 3.08 -10.96 -8.60
N LEU A 21 4.08 -10.64 -7.77
CA LEU A 21 4.13 -9.40 -7.00
C LEU A 21 4.85 -8.29 -7.78
N ARG A 22 4.35 -7.06 -7.68
CA ARG A 22 4.93 -5.87 -8.28
C ARG A 22 5.12 -4.78 -7.24
N PRO A 23 6.27 -4.09 -7.22
CA PRO A 23 6.43 -2.91 -6.38
C PRO A 23 5.48 -1.82 -6.87
N ASN A 24 5.00 -0.99 -5.95
CA ASN A 24 4.27 0.21 -6.36
C ASN A 24 5.26 1.30 -6.81
N PRO A 25 4.92 2.12 -7.83
CA PRO A 25 5.86 3.10 -8.38
C PRO A 25 6.05 4.34 -7.49
N TRP A 26 5.28 4.44 -6.41
CA TRP A 26 5.24 5.59 -5.50
C TRP A 26 5.79 5.22 -4.11
N ASN A 27 6.56 4.13 -4.03
CA ASN A 27 7.23 3.74 -2.80
C ASN A 27 8.39 4.70 -2.52
N THR A 28 8.23 5.47 -1.45
CA THR A 28 9.19 6.47 -1.00
C THR A 28 10.27 5.90 -0.09
N ASN A 29 10.16 4.63 0.31
CA ASN A 29 11.04 3.99 1.28
C ASN A 29 12.28 3.40 0.62
N SER A 30 13.44 3.65 1.23
CA SER A 30 14.73 3.10 0.81
C SER A 30 15.43 2.42 1.98
N VAL A 31 16.12 1.30 1.68
CA VAL A 31 16.88 0.54 2.68
C VAL A 31 18.35 0.48 2.28
N GLY A 32 19.24 0.85 3.20
CA GLY A 32 20.68 0.74 2.99
C GLY A 32 21.16 -0.71 2.99
N ALA A 33 22.28 -0.98 2.30
CA ALA A 33 22.81 -2.34 2.08
C ALA A 33 22.97 -3.15 3.38
N GLN A 34 23.53 -2.55 4.43
CA GLN A 34 23.73 -3.25 5.71
C GLN A 34 22.40 -3.69 6.34
N ASN A 35 21.38 -2.83 6.31
CA ASN A 35 20.06 -3.16 6.84
C ASN A 35 19.38 -4.21 5.96
N PHE A 36 19.54 -4.12 4.64
CA PHE A 36 19.01 -5.13 3.73
C PHE A 36 19.61 -6.53 3.96
N GLU A 37 20.92 -6.64 4.23
CA GLU A 37 21.54 -7.91 4.63
C GLU A 37 20.98 -8.44 5.96
N LYS A 38 20.75 -7.57 6.95
CA LYS A 38 20.09 -7.97 8.20
C LYS A 38 18.67 -8.48 7.95
N LEU A 39 17.92 -7.88 7.01
CA LEU A 39 16.59 -8.32 6.63
C LEU A 39 16.63 -9.73 6.02
N LYS A 40 17.54 -9.99 5.09
CA LYS A 40 17.76 -11.32 4.49
C LYS A 40 18.05 -12.38 5.55
N GLY A 41 18.97 -12.09 6.47
CA GLY A 41 19.28 -12.99 7.59
C GLY A 41 18.12 -13.20 8.57
N SER A 42 17.22 -12.21 8.73
CA SER A 42 16.00 -12.37 9.51
C SER A 42 15.01 -13.31 8.82
N ILE A 43 14.81 -13.14 7.50
CA ILE A 43 13.95 -14.01 6.68
C ILE A 43 14.45 -15.46 6.69
N GLU A 44 15.75 -15.68 6.62
CA GLU A 44 16.33 -17.03 6.73
C GLU A 44 16.05 -17.71 8.07
N LYS A 45 16.13 -16.95 9.18
CA LYS A 45 15.99 -17.49 10.54
C LYS A 45 14.54 -17.67 10.97
N LEU A 46 13.67 -16.74 10.60
CA LEU A 46 12.31 -16.63 11.12
C LEU A 46 11.24 -16.84 10.03
N GLY A 47 11.64 -16.95 8.77
CA GLY A 47 10.73 -16.88 7.64
C GLY A 47 10.05 -15.52 7.53
N PHE A 48 8.95 -15.49 6.80
CA PHE A 48 8.10 -14.30 6.65
C PHE A 48 7.12 -14.18 7.82
N PHE A 49 7.64 -14.03 9.04
CA PHE A 49 6.82 -13.79 10.23
C PHE A 49 5.84 -12.63 10.04
N LYS A 50 6.31 -11.57 9.36
CA LYS A 50 5.43 -10.52 8.83
C LYS A 50 5.17 -10.78 7.34
N PRO A 51 3.92 -10.97 6.92
CA PRO A 51 3.53 -11.05 5.50
C PRO A 51 3.68 -9.72 4.76
N ILE A 52 3.76 -9.78 3.43
CA ILE A 52 3.72 -8.61 2.54
C ILE A 52 2.27 -8.12 2.44
N LEU A 53 2.05 -6.81 2.52
CA LEU A 53 0.74 -6.21 2.28
C LEU A 53 0.60 -5.89 0.79
N ALA A 54 -0.48 -6.34 0.15
CA ALA A 54 -0.70 -6.09 -1.27
C ALA A 54 -2.18 -5.96 -1.63
N ARG A 55 -2.46 -5.27 -2.73
CA ARG A 55 -3.77 -5.29 -3.40
C ARG A 55 -3.76 -6.21 -4.61
N GLU A 56 -4.93 -6.70 -4.99
CA GLU A 56 -5.12 -7.45 -6.22
C GLU A 56 -5.27 -6.51 -7.41
N LEU A 57 -4.55 -6.82 -8.49
CA LEU A 57 -4.74 -6.26 -9.82
C LEU A 57 -5.41 -7.30 -10.74
N ASP A 58 -5.57 -6.97 -12.02
CA ASP A 58 -6.03 -7.93 -13.01
C ASP A 58 -4.94 -8.94 -13.38
N GLY A 59 -5.36 -10.09 -13.91
CA GLY A 59 -4.44 -11.14 -14.37
C GLY A 59 -3.73 -11.92 -13.26
N GLY A 60 -4.22 -11.87 -12.02
CA GLY A 60 -3.60 -12.60 -10.89
C GLY A 60 -2.34 -11.92 -10.34
N ILE A 61 -2.12 -10.66 -10.71
CA ILE A 61 -0.99 -9.84 -10.23
C ILE A 61 -1.38 -9.14 -8.93
N PHE A 62 -0.38 -8.94 -8.08
CA PHE A 62 -0.51 -8.24 -6.82
C PHE A 62 0.42 -7.02 -6.80
N GLU A 63 -0.09 -5.88 -6.38
CA GLU A 63 0.74 -4.68 -6.16
C GLU A 63 1.03 -4.54 -4.67
N ILE A 64 2.32 -4.46 -4.34
CA ILE A 64 2.82 -4.36 -2.97
C ILE A 64 2.48 -2.97 -2.43
N LEU A 65 1.76 -2.92 -1.32
CA LEU A 65 1.49 -1.71 -0.55
C LEU A 65 2.41 -1.59 0.66
N GLY A 66 3.01 -2.69 1.12
CA GLY A 66 3.90 -2.70 2.28
C GLY A 66 4.80 -3.93 2.30
N GLY A 67 6.06 -3.75 2.71
CA GLY A 67 7.02 -4.85 2.77
C GLY A 67 7.79 -5.13 1.47
N GLU A 68 7.95 -4.15 0.58
CA GLU A 68 8.69 -4.33 -0.68
C GLU A 68 10.12 -4.88 -0.47
N HIS A 69 10.83 -4.43 0.56
CA HIS A 69 12.17 -4.94 0.84
C HIS A 69 12.18 -6.43 1.22
N ARG A 70 11.11 -6.94 1.85
CA ARG A 70 10.96 -8.38 2.12
C ARG A 70 10.74 -9.15 0.83
N TRP A 71 9.94 -8.63 -0.09
CA TRP A 71 9.78 -9.20 -1.44
C TRP A 71 11.10 -9.21 -2.22
N ARG A 72 11.86 -8.10 -2.19
CA ARG A 72 13.16 -8.01 -2.86
C ARG A 72 14.16 -9.01 -2.28
N ALA A 73 14.22 -9.15 -0.95
CA ALA A 73 15.01 -10.17 -0.28
C ALA A 73 14.60 -11.59 -0.70
N ALA A 74 13.30 -11.86 -0.80
CA ALA A 74 12.77 -13.13 -1.30
C ALA A 74 13.30 -13.45 -2.71
N MET A 75 13.28 -12.48 -3.62
CA MET A 75 13.83 -12.64 -4.98
C MET A 75 15.32 -12.97 -4.96
N GLU A 76 16.12 -12.22 -4.20
CA GLU A 76 17.57 -12.46 -4.10
C GLU A 76 17.92 -13.81 -3.48
N GLN A 77 17.07 -14.30 -2.58
CA GLN A 77 17.23 -15.60 -1.92
C GLN A 77 16.62 -16.77 -2.72
N GLY A 78 16.03 -16.50 -3.90
CA GLY A 78 15.42 -17.53 -4.74
C GLY A 78 14.14 -18.15 -4.16
N ILE A 79 13.47 -17.45 -3.25
CA ILE A 79 12.23 -17.91 -2.63
C ILE A 79 11.09 -17.79 -3.65
N SER A 80 10.39 -18.89 -3.92
CA SER A 80 9.36 -18.94 -4.98
C SER A 80 8.03 -18.33 -4.56
N THR A 81 7.63 -18.51 -3.29
CA THR A 81 6.34 -18.03 -2.77
C THR A 81 6.50 -17.35 -1.41
N VAL A 82 5.69 -16.33 -1.16
CA VAL A 82 5.69 -15.55 0.09
C VAL A 82 4.27 -15.36 0.63
N PRO A 83 4.08 -15.27 1.96
CA PRO A 83 2.79 -14.93 2.53
C PRO A 83 2.44 -13.48 2.25
N VAL A 84 1.23 -13.27 1.77
CA VAL A 84 0.67 -11.96 1.43
C VAL A 84 -0.65 -11.75 2.17
N ILE A 85 -0.80 -10.59 2.80
CA ILE A 85 -2.09 -10.06 3.23
C ILE A 85 -2.67 -9.32 2.03
N SER A 86 -3.68 -9.91 1.39
CA SER A 86 -4.44 -9.29 0.29
C SER A 86 -5.58 -8.44 0.86
N VAL A 87 -5.68 -7.19 0.41
CA VAL A 87 -6.83 -6.30 0.65
C VAL A 87 -7.85 -6.32 -0.49
N GLY A 88 -7.74 -7.31 -1.40
CA GLY A 88 -8.58 -7.41 -2.58
C GLY A 88 -8.31 -6.32 -3.61
N LYS A 89 -9.24 -6.16 -4.56
CA LYS A 89 -9.18 -5.12 -5.59
C LYS A 89 -9.63 -3.78 -5.02
N ILE A 90 -8.71 -2.84 -4.89
CA ILE A 90 -8.97 -1.46 -4.45
C ILE A 90 -8.39 -0.46 -5.45
N ASN A 91 -9.00 0.71 -5.54
CA ASN A 91 -8.51 1.79 -6.40
C ASN A 91 -7.20 2.41 -5.88
N ASP A 92 -6.54 3.19 -6.74
CA ASP A 92 -5.24 3.79 -6.46
C ASP A 92 -5.25 4.73 -5.27
N LEU A 93 -6.29 5.54 -5.10
CA LEU A 93 -6.40 6.46 -3.98
C LEU A 93 -6.36 5.72 -2.63
N VAL A 94 -7.15 4.66 -2.51
CA VAL A 94 -7.17 3.84 -1.28
C VAL A 94 -5.84 3.14 -1.08
N ALA A 95 -5.26 2.58 -2.15
CA ALA A 95 -3.94 1.94 -2.09
C ALA A 95 -2.88 2.90 -1.56
N LYS A 96 -2.85 4.13 -2.09
CA LYS A 96 -1.98 5.23 -1.67
C LYS A 96 -2.17 5.62 -0.21
N GLN A 97 -3.42 5.76 0.22
CA GLN A 97 -3.74 6.00 1.63
C GLN A 97 -3.24 4.87 2.54
N MET A 98 -3.42 3.60 2.14
CA MET A 98 -3.00 2.44 2.92
C MET A 98 -1.48 2.38 3.12
N PHE A 99 -0.70 2.63 2.07
CA PHE A 99 0.76 2.72 2.19
C PHE A 99 1.22 3.88 3.08
N LEU A 100 0.53 5.04 3.01
CA LEU A 100 0.89 6.17 3.88
C LEU A 100 0.67 5.85 5.36
N VAL A 101 -0.39 5.12 5.69
CA VAL A 101 -0.69 4.74 7.09
C VAL A 101 0.05 3.48 7.55
N ASP A 102 0.62 2.70 6.61
CA ASP A 102 1.48 1.58 6.93
C ASP A 102 2.81 2.09 7.51
N ASN A 103 2.82 2.26 8.84
CA ASN A 103 3.94 2.81 9.60
C ASN A 103 5.08 1.80 9.79
N GLU A 104 4.97 0.57 9.27
CA GLU A 104 5.95 -0.49 9.47
C GLU A 104 7.05 -0.47 8.39
N ARG A 105 7.86 0.58 8.41
CA ARG A 105 8.95 0.76 7.45
C ARG A 105 10.24 0.15 8.00
N TYR A 106 10.91 -0.63 7.15
CA TYR A 106 12.23 -1.19 7.47
C TYR A 106 13.37 -0.23 7.07
N GLY A 107 13.11 0.64 6.09
CA GLY A 107 14.00 1.69 5.63
C GLY A 107 13.52 3.08 6.01
N GLU A 108 14.13 4.10 5.40
CA GLU A 108 13.80 5.51 5.60
C GLU A 108 13.14 6.11 4.34
N ASP A 109 12.20 7.02 4.54
CA ASP A 109 11.50 7.69 3.46
C ASP A 109 12.27 8.89 2.92
N ASP A 110 12.32 8.97 1.59
CA ASP A 110 12.64 10.22 0.91
C ASP A 110 11.53 11.25 1.19
N GLN A 111 11.87 12.28 1.95
CA GLN A 111 10.94 13.29 2.42
C GLN A 111 10.30 14.09 1.28
N VAL A 112 11.03 14.31 0.17
CA VAL A 112 10.52 15.05 -0.99
C VAL A 112 9.53 14.18 -1.76
N ALA A 113 9.85 12.91 -1.96
CA ALA A 113 8.95 11.97 -2.62
C ALA A 113 7.67 11.75 -1.79
N LEU A 114 7.81 11.64 -0.46
CA LEU A 114 6.69 11.51 0.47
C LEU A 114 5.77 12.72 0.43
N GLN A 115 6.34 13.93 0.44
CA GLN A 115 5.55 15.16 0.35
C GLN A 115 4.75 15.23 -0.96
N ARG A 116 5.36 14.88 -2.10
CA ARG A 116 4.67 14.84 -3.40
C ARG A 116 3.51 13.85 -3.41
N LEU A 117 3.71 12.67 -2.82
CA LEU A 117 2.65 11.66 -2.72
C LEU A 117 1.48 12.14 -1.85
N ILE A 118 1.77 12.83 -0.73
CA ILE A 118 0.74 13.41 0.13
C ILE A 118 -0.05 14.48 -0.63
N GLU A 119 0.62 15.37 -1.35
CA GLU A 119 -0.01 16.42 -2.17
C GLU A 119 -0.90 15.83 -3.28
N GLU A 120 -0.44 14.75 -3.93
CA GLU A 120 -1.21 14.03 -4.94
C GLU A 120 -2.51 13.46 -4.37
N ILE A 121 -2.44 12.79 -3.22
CA ILE A 121 -3.61 12.22 -2.54
C ILE A 121 -4.58 13.33 -2.11
N GLN A 122 -4.08 14.44 -1.56
CA GLN A 122 -4.90 15.59 -1.16
C GLN A 122 -5.63 16.19 -2.35
N SER A 123 -4.93 16.42 -3.46
CA SER A 123 -5.51 16.95 -4.70
C SER A 123 -6.62 16.04 -5.26
N GLU A 124 -6.42 14.72 -5.27
CA GLU A 124 -7.44 13.77 -5.74
C GLU A 124 -8.68 13.72 -4.83
N ILE A 125 -8.49 13.87 -3.51
CA ILE A 125 -9.60 13.97 -2.55
C ILE A 125 -10.39 15.26 -2.79
N ASP A 126 -9.71 16.39 -2.91
CA ASP A 126 -10.34 17.69 -3.13
C ASP A 126 -11.09 17.74 -4.47
N TYR A 127 -10.56 17.11 -5.52
CA TYR A 127 -11.25 16.95 -6.81
C TYR A 127 -12.45 16.00 -6.76
N ARG A 128 -12.59 15.13 -5.76
CA ARG A 128 -13.81 14.34 -5.55
C ARG A 128 -14.88 15.06 -4.73
N LEU A 129 -14.54 16.20 -4.12
CA LEU A 129 -15.47 17.06 -3.38
C LEU A 129 -16.13 18.23 -4.13
N PRO A 130 -15.93 18.52 -5.43
CA PRO A 130 -16.70 19.53 -6.14
C PRO A 130 -18.02 18.91 -6.63
N GLU A 131 -19.14 19.53 -6.24
CA GLU A 131 -20.53 19.23 -6.67
C GLU A 131 -21.42 18.23 -5.89
N THR A 132 -21.26 18.08 -4.58
CA THR A 132 -22.45 17.75 -3.72
C THR A 132 -22.77 18.82 -2.69
N ALA A 133 -22.10 19.98 -2.74
CA ALA A 133 -22.41 21.15 -1.91
C ALA A 133 -23.24 22.22 -2.65
N ALA A 134 -23.81 21.92 -3.82
CA ALA A 134 -24.75 22.77 -4.54
C ALA A 134 -26.14 22.11 -4.60
N GLY A 135 -26.72 21.85 -3.42
CA GLY A 135 -28.00 21.17 -3.26
C GLY A 135 -28.78 21.64 -2.04
N ALA A 136 -28.78 22.94 -1.76
CA ALA A 136 -29.73 23.57 -0.86
C ALA A 136 -30.41 24.72 -1.63
N SER A 137 -31.53 24.39 -2.28
CA SER A 137 -32.44 25.39 -2.85
C SER A 137 -33.00 26.27 -1.73
N PRO A 138 -33.19 27.59 -1.94
CA PRO A 138 -33.78 28.47 -0.96
C PRO A 138 -35.29 28.22 -0.91
N SER A 139 -35.74 27.34 -0.02
CA SER A 139 -37.13 27.28 0.39
C SER A 139 -37.33 28.17 1.60
N HIS A 140 -38.00 29.31 1.42
CA HIS A 140 -39.18 29.69 2.21
C HIS A 140 -39.97 30.75 1.44
N VAL A 141 -41.04 30.27 0.78
CA VAL A 141 -42.25 31.04 0.54
C VAL A 141 -43.03 31.06 1.84
N SER A 142 -43.29 32.26 2.38
CA SER A 142 -44.57 32.71 2.95
C SER A 142 -44.51 34.22 3.10
#